data_AF-A0A0M2VG52-F1
#
_entry.id   AF-A0A0M2VG52-F1
#
_cell.length_a   1.000
_cell.length_b   1.000
_cell.length_c   1.000
_cell.angle_alpha   90.00
_cell.angle_beta   90.00
_cell.angle_gamma   90.00
#
_symmetry.space_group_name_H-M   'P 1'
#
loop_
_entity.id
_entity.type
_entity.pdbx_description
1 polymer ?
#
loop_
_entity_poly.entity_id
_entity_poly.type
_entity_poly.pdbx_seq_one_letter_code
_entity_poly.pdbx_strand_id
1 'polypeptide(L)'
;MAHQGSKLKLAIYSLLAFIMMLAMSIAAFMLLFTGWRQHADFIVSQQSLIVLSNMHGYGPGIIIGTFSGALLFLLYFFYRCIFQTETILFKRAEKLLASLTMFGLIAMFAGSYFISSYWQDKAGSAGYFPCPPMILLTNRVTMEVWVKNEALCYDRDVRRIISRGTPA
;
A
#
# COMPACT_ATOMS: atom_id res chain seq x y z
N MET A 1 6.06 26.19 37.81
CA MET A 1 5.03 26.35 36.76
C MET A 1 5.58 26.23 35.33
N ALA A 2 6.81 26.67 35.02
CA ALA A 2 7.41 26.53 33.67
C ALA A 2 7.51 25.08 33.14
N HIS A 3 7.68 24.10 34.03
CA HIS A 3 7.87 22.69 33.63
C HIS A 3 6.59 22.03 33.08
N GLN A 4 5.40 22.48 33.52
CA GLN A 4 4.11 21.91 33.14
C GLN A 4 3.69 22.30 31.71
N GLY A 5 3.98 23.54 31.30
CA GLY A 5 3.73 24.03 29.95
C GLY A 5 4.56 23.32 28.87
N SER A 6 5.77 22.85 29.20
CA SER A 6 6.62 22.09 28.28
C SER A 6 6.07 20.69 27.99
N LYS A 7 5.51 20.01 29.01
CA LYS A 7 4.89 18.68 28.86
C LYS A 7 3.60 18.73 28.06
N LEU A 8 2.77 19.76 28.26
CA LEU A 8 1.54 19.96 27.49
C LEU A 8 1.83 20.18 26.01
N LYS A 9 2.81 21.03 25.67
CA LYS A 9 3.23 21.25 24.28
C LYS A 9 3.73 19.96 23.64
N LEU A 10 4.58 19.20 24.33
CA LEU A 10 5.09 17.91 23.85
C LEU A 10 3.95 16.90 23.62
N ALA A 11 2.98 16.85 24.53
CA ALA A 11 1.81 15.99 24.40
C ALA A 11 0.97 16.34 23.17
N ILE A 12 0.70 17.63 22.96
CA ILE A 12 -0.03 18.12 21.78
C ILE A 12 0.71 17.74 20.48
N TYR A 13 2.02 17.96 20.39
CA TYR A 13 2.79 17.59 19.21
C TYR A 13 2.80 16.09 18.96
N SER A 14 2.92 15.27 20.02
CA SER A 14 2.89 13.81 19.88
C SER A 14 1.52 13.30 19.43
N LEU A 15 0.43 13.87 19.96
CA LEU A 15 -0.93 13.48 19.60
C LEU A 15 -1.19 13.84 18.14
N LEU A 16 -0.75 15.03 17.72
CA LEU A 16 -0.87 15.48 16.33
C LEU A 16 -0.06 14.59 15.38
N ALA A 17 1.18 14.21 15.75
CA ALA A 17 1.98 13.27 14.97
C ALA A 17 1.32 11.88 14.88
N PHE A 18 0.75 11.37 15.97
CA PHE A 18 0.02 10.11 15.98
C PHE A 18 -1.21 10.16 15.05
N ILE A 19 -2.02 11.22 15.15
CA ILE A 19 -3.20 11.42 14.29
C ILE A 19 -2.78 11.48 12.82
N MET A 20 -1.70 12.20 12.50
CA MET A 20 -1.17 12.25 11.13
C MET A 20 -0.74 10.88 10.61
N MET A 21 -0.01 10.10 11.41
CA MET A 21 0.40 8.73 11.02
C MET A 21 -0.79 7.78 10.86
N LEU A 22 -1.81 7.91 11.71
CA LEU A 22 -3.05 7.14 11.58
C LEU A 22 -3.81 7.52 10.31
N ALA A 23 -3.95 8.82 10.03
CA ALA A 23 -4.61 9.31 8.82
C ALA A 23 -3.90 8.82 7.55
N MET A 24 -2.56 8.84 7.52
CA MET A 24 -1.78 8.28 6.41
C MET A 24 -2.01 6.77 6.25
N SER A 25 -2.12 6.02 7.34
CA SER A 25 -2.41 4.57 7.30
C SER A 25 -3.80 4.28 6.75
N ILE A 26 -4.81 5.07 7.14
CA ILE A 26 -6.18 4.97 6.62
C ILE A 26 -6.21 5.33 5.13
N ALA A 27 -5.53 6.40 4.72
CA ALA A 27 -5.44 6.78 3.32
C ALA A 27 -4.78 5.68 2.48
N ALA A 28 -3.70 5.06 2.96
CA ALA A 28 -3.05 3.93 2.30
C ALA A 28 -3.99 2.72 2.16
N PHE A 29 -4.78 2.42 3.20
CA PHE A 29 -5.80 1.37 3.12
C PHE A 29 -6.87 1.67 2.08
N MET A 30 -7.39 2.90 2.05
CA MET A 30 -8.39 3.31 1.06
C MET A 30 -7.85 3.20 -0.36
N LEU A 31 -6.62 3.64 -0.61
CA LEU A 31 -5.97 3.52 -1.94
C LEU A 31 -5.78 2.06 -2.36
N LEU A 32 -5.38 1.18 -1.44
CA LEU A 32 -5.29 -0.26 -1.71
C LEU A 32 -6.67 -0.82 -2.07
N PHE A 33 -7.69 -0.47 -1.29
CA PHE A 33 -9.04 -0.99 -1.46
C PHE A 33 -9.68 -0.52 -2.77
N THR A 34 -9.49 0.75 -3.15
CA THR A 34 -9.94 1.28 -4.43
C THR A 34 -9.23 0.60 -5.59
N GLY A 35 -7.91 0.41 -5.52
CA GLY A 35 -7.15 -0.31 -6.55
C GLY A 35 -7.59 -1.77 -6.68
N TRP A 36 -7.85 -2.43 -5.55
CA TRP A 36 -8.34 -3.81 -5.53
C TRP A 36 -9.72 -3.94 -6.20
N ARG A 37 -10.67 -3.05 -5.86
CA ARG A 37 -11.99 -3.02 -6.51
C ARG A 37 -11.87 -2.74 -8.00
N GLN A 38 -11.03 -1.79 -8.38
CA GLN A 38 -10.81 -1.45 -9.78
C GLN A 38 -10.29 -2.65 -10.59
N HIS A 39 -9.36 -3.44 -10.05
CA HIS A 39 -8.90 -4.68 -10.69
C HIS A 39 -10.00 -5.75 -10.79
N ALA A 40 -10.84 -5.89 -9.75
CA ALA A 40 -11.99 -6.78 -9.80
C ALA A 40 -12.99 -6.36 -10.88
N ASP A 41 -13.32 -5.06 -10.95
CA ASP A 41 -14.28 -4.50 -11.90
C ASP A 41 -13.80 -4.64 -13.34
N PHE A 42 -12.49 -4.50 -13.62
CA PHE A 42 -11.94 -4.71 -14.97
C PHE A 42 -12.07 -6.15 -15.46
N ILE A 43 -11.89 -7.13 -14.57
CA ILE A 43 -12.04 -8.55 -14.94
C ILE A 43 -13.51 -8.91 -15.15
N VAL A 44 -14.41 -8.39 -14.31
CA VAL A 44 -15.86 -8.63 -14.42
C VAL A 44 -16.47 -7.93 -15.63
N SER A 45 -16.04 -6.71 -15.94
CA SER A 45 -16.54 -5.92 -17.08
C SER A 45 -16.10 -6.44 -18.45
N GLN A 46 -15.25 -7.47 -18.49
CA GLN A 46 -14.87 -8.19 -19.72
C GLN A 46 -14.31 -7.28 -20.83
N GLN A 47 -13.69 -6.15 -20.46
CA GLN A 47 -13.10 -5.19 -21.39
C GLN A 47 -12.07 -5.85 -22.30
N SER A 48 -11.86 -5.30 -23.51
CA SER A 48 -10.87 -5.83 -24.45
C SER A 48 -9.42 -5.61 -24.00
N LEU A 49 -9.20 -4.64 -23.11
CA LEU A 49 -7.92 -4.24 -22.54
C LEU A 49 -8.09 -3.96 -21.05
N ILE A 50 -7.19 -4.51 -20.24
CA ILE A 50 -7.09 -4.23 -18.79
C ILE A 50 -5.66 -3.79 -18.47
N VAL A 51 -5.54 -2.89 -17.50
CA VAL A 51 -4.24 -2.43 -16.99
C VAL A 51 -4.11 -2.89 -15.55
N LEU A 52 -3.12 -3.74 -15.30
CA LEU A 52 -2.76 -4.25 -13.99
C LEU A 52 -1.63 -3.39 -13.44
N SER A 53 -1.78 -2.86 -12.23
CA SER A 53 -0.79 -2.01 -11.58
C SER A 53 -0.25 -2.73 -10.35
N ASN A 54 1.02 -3.15 -10.42
CA ASN A 54 1.73 -3.81 -9.33
C ASN A 54 2.10 -2.84 -8.19
N MET A 55 1.87 -1.53 -8.37
CA MET A 55 2.21 -0.50 -7.37
C MET A 55 1.42 -0.64 -6.07
N HIS A 56 0.20 -1.17 -6.13
CA HIS A 56 -0.63 -1.38 -4.93
C HIS A 56 -0.27 -2.64 -4.15
N GLY A 57 0.57 -3.52 -4.71
CA GLY A 57 0.99 -4.75 -4.05
C GLY A 57 1.82 -4.52 -2.77
N TYR A 58 2.47 -3.36 -2.63
CA TYR A 58 3.18 -2.97 -1.41
C TYR A 58 2.25 -2.53 -0.27
N GLY A 59 0.98 -2.24 -0.59
CA GLY A 59 0.05 -1.60 0.34
C GLY A 59 -0.22 -2.38 1.63
N PRO A 60 -0.40 -3.71 1.64
CA PRO A 60 -0.62 -4.45 2.90
C PRO A 60 0.54 -4.30 3.89
N GLY A 61 1.78 -4.35 3.39
CA GLY A 61 2.97 -4.16 4.22
C GLY A 61 3.11 -2.74 4.76
N ILE A 62 2.83 -1.73 3.92
CA ILE A 62 2.80 -0.33 4.32
C ILE A 62 1.77 -0.13 5.44
N ILE A 63 0.55 -0.64 5.29
CA ILE A 63 -0.54 -0.48 6.27
C ILE A 63 -0.15 -1.10 7.62
N ILE A 64 0.34 -2.36 7.61
CA ILE A 64 0.77 -3.04 8.84
C ILE A 64 1.94 -2.31 9.50
N GLY A 65 2.92 -1.87 8.71
CA GLY A 65 4.10 -1.15 9.16
C GLY A 65 3.77 0.21 9.77
N THR A 66 2.99 1.04 9.08
CA THR A 66 2.62 2.38 9.56
C THR A 66 1.67 2.32 10.75
N PHE A 67 0.73 1.37 10.78
CA PHE A 67 -0.19 1.20 11.90
C PHE A 67 0.55 0.73 13.17
N SER A 68 1.40 -0.30 13.05
CA SER A 68 2.22 -0.76 14.19
C SER A 68 3.22 0.29 14.66
N GLY A 69 3.83 1.02 13.74
CA GLY A 69 4.72 2.15 14.05
C GLY A 69 4.00 3.29 14.78
N ALA A 70 2.77 3.62 14.38
CA ALA A 70 1.96 4.62 15.08
C ALA A 70 1.64 4.19 16.52
N LEU A 71 1.30 2.90 16.71
CA LEU A 71 1.05 2.34 18.04
C LEU A 71 2.32 2.29 18.89
N LEU A 72 3.50 1.98 18.32
CA LEU A 72 4.78 2.07 19.02
C LEU A 72 5.06 3.50 19.47
N PHE A 73 4.89 4.47 18.58
CA PHE A 73 5.10 5.87 18.90
C PHE A 73 4.23 6.31 20.06
N LEU A 74 2.94 5.92 20.05
CA LEU A 74 2.02 6.19 21.13
C LEU A 74 2.45 5.49 22.43
N LEU A 75 2.85 4.22 22.38
CA LEU A 75 3.35 3.47 23.54
C LEU A 75 4.57 4.17 24.18
N TYR A 76 5.53 4.59 23.35
CA TYR A 76 6.72 5.32 23.79
C TYR A 76 6.39 6.71 24.35
N PHE A 77 5.38 7.38 23.79
CA PHE A 77 4.87 8.64 24.33
C PHE A 77 4.26 8.44 25.73
N PHE A 78 3.39 7.45 25.92
CA PHE A 78 2.80 7.11 27.22
C PHE A 78 3.86 6.72 28.25
N TYR A 79 4.88 5.96 27.84
CA TYR A 79 6.01 5.61 28.69
C TYR A 79 6.78 6.86 29.16
N ARG A 80 7.16 7.75 28.24
CA ARG A 80 8.00 8.92 28.56
C ARG A 80 7.26 10.00 29.34
N CYS A 81 5.95 10.15 29.13
CA CYS A 81 5.17 11.25 29.70
C CYS A 81 4.35 10.88 30.94
N ILE A 82 3.88 9.63 31.06
CA ILE A 82 2.92 9.23 32.10
C ILE A 82 3.52 8.21 33.06
N PHE A 83 4.02 7.08 32.55
CA PHE A 83 4.39 5.97 33.43
C PHE A 83 5.80 6.08 34.01
N GLN A 84 6.78 6.58 33.22
CA GLN A 84 8.20 6.71 33.57
C GLN A 84 8.85 5.46 34.20
N THR A 85 8.17 4.31 34.11
CA THR A 85 8.54 3.04 34.70
C THR A 85 8.26 1.94 33.69
N GLU A 86 9.28 1.12 33.43
CA GLU A 86 9.16 0.01 32.49
C GLU A 86 8.34 -1.12 33.13
N THR A 87 7.07 -1.21 32.76
CA THR A 87 6.26 -2.36 33.16
C THR A 87 6.56 -3.56 32.25
N ILE A 88 6.31 -4.77 32.77
CA ILE A 88 6.41 -6.01 31.97
C ILE A 88 5.49 -5.94 30.73
N LEU A 89 4.33 -5.28 30.87
CA LEU A 89 3.39 -5.05 29.77
C LEU A 89 4.00 -4.16 28.68
N PHE A 90 4.73 -3.10 29.05
CA PHE A 90 5.42 -2.24 28.09
C PHE A 90 6.42 -3.03 27.26
N LYS A 91 7.30 -3.83 27.88
CA LYS A 91 8.30 -4.64 27.16
C LYS A 91 7.66 -5.66 26.22
N ARG A 92 6.54 -6.26 26.64
CA ARG A 92 5.81 -7.24 25.82
C ARG A 92 5.11 -6.57 24.64
N ALA A 93 4.45 -5.43 24.86
CA ALA A 93 3.79 -4.66 23.82
C ALA A 93 4.81 -4.08 22.82
N GLU A 94 5.92 -3.55 23.30
CA GLU A 94 7.02 -3.06 22.47
C GLU A 94 7.58 -4.18 21.58
N LYS A 95 7.94 -5.32 22.16
CA LYS A 95 8.47 -6.46 21.39
C LYS A 95 7.47 -6.94 20.34
N LEU A 96 6.18 -7.02 20.69
CA LEU A 96 5.13 -7.43 19.77
C LEU A 96 4.96 -6.43 18.63
N LEU A 97 4.86 -5.15 18.93
CA LEU A 97 4.69 -4.12 17.91
C LEU A 97 5.94 -3.96 17.04
N ALA A 98 7.14 -4.02 17.61
CA ALA A 98 8.39 -4.00 16.86
C ALA A 98 8.51 -5.20 15.92
N SER A 99 8.12 -6.39 16.39
CA SER A 99 8.00 -7.57 15.54
C SER A 99 6.96 -7.37 14.44
N LEU A 100 5.83 -6.72 14.73
CA LEU A 100 4.79 -6.44 13.73
C LEU A 100 5.27 -5.44 12.68
N THR A 101 6.04 -4.43 13.06
CA THR A 101 6.64 -3.46 12.13
C THR A 101 7.65 -4.14 11.23
N MET A 102 8.47 -5.03 11.78
CA MET A 102 9.42 -5.81 10.98
C MET A 102 8.72 -6.80 10.05
N PHE A 103 7.63 -7.42 10.51
CA PHE A 103 6.77 -8.23 9.65
C PHE A 103 6.10 -7.40 8.54
N GLY A 104 5.66 -6.18 8.84
CA GLY A 104 5.12 -5.23 7.86
C GLY A 104 6.11 -4.91 6.75
N LEU A 105 7.39 -4.71 7.10
CA LEU A 105 8.46 -4.52 6.11
C LEU A 105 8.62 -5.74 5.19
N ILE A 106 8.65 -6.95 5.75
CA ILE A 106 8.74 -8.18 4.95
C ILE A 106 7.50 -8.34 4.06
N ALA A 107 6.32 -8.13 4.63
CA ALA A 107 5.04 -8.20 3.94
C ALA A 107 4.92 -7.15 2.83
N MET A 108 5.66 -6.05 2.89
CA MET A 108 5.71 -5.06 1.82
C MET A 108 6.30 -5.67 0.54
N PHE A 109 7.40 -6.41 0.66
CA PHE A 109 8.07 -7.06 -0.47
C PHE A 109 7.38 -8.36 -0.89
N ALA A 110 6.97 -9.19 0.07
CA ALA A 110 6.26 -10.43 -0.24
C ALA A 110 4.87 -10.15 -0.82
N GLY A 111 4.16 -9.18 -0.25
CA GLY A 111 2.81 -8.80 -0.67
C GLY A 111 2.77 -8.33 -2.12
N SER A 112 3.78 -7.61 -2.59
CA SER A 112 3.82 -7.17 -3.99
C SER A 112 3.88 -8.35 -4.96
N TYR A 113 4.71 -9.35 -4.64
CA TYR A 113 4.82 -10.57 -5.43
C TYR A 113 3.51 -11.37 -5.42
N PHE A 114 2.94 -11.65 -4.24
CA PHE A 114 1.73 -12.46 -4.13
C PHE A 114 0.50 -11.79 -4.76
N ILE A 115 0.31 -10.48 -4.53
CA ILE A 115 -0.83 -9.75 -5.10
C ILE A 115 -0.70 -9.66 -6.62
N SER A 116 0.49 -9.37 -7.13
CA SER A 116 0.72 -9.34 -8.58
C SER A 116 0.42 -10.70 -9.21
N SER A 117 1.00 -11.76 -8.65
CA SER A 117 0.79 -13.14 -9.13
C SER A 117 -0.69 -13.54 -9.09
N TYR A 118 -1.42 -13.20 -8.01
CA TYR A 118 -2.85 -13.48 -7.90
C TYR A 118 -3.67 -12.84 -9.03
N TRP A 119 -3.40 -11.57 -9.33
CA TRP A 119 -4.13 -10.87 -10.37
C TRP A 119 -3.73 -11.29 -11.79
N GLN A 120 -2.47 -11.64 -12.01
CA GLN A 120 -2.00 -12.22 -13.27
C GLN A 120 -2.67 -13.58 -13.54
N ASP A 121 -2.75 -14.46 -12.53
CA ASP A 121 -3.43 -15.75 -12.65
C ASP A 121 -4.93 -15.57 -12.91
N LYS A 122 -5.58 -14.65 -12.19
CA LYS A 122 -6.97 -14.27 -12.45
C LYS A 122 -7.20 -13.75 -13.86
N ALA A 123 -6.32 -12.89 -14.38
CA ALA A 123 -6.40 -12.38 -15.74
C ALA A 123 -6.20 -13.50 -16.78
N GLY A 124 -5.19 -14.35 -16.60
CA GLY A 124 -4.94 -15.51 -17.47
C GLY A 124 -6.11 -16.48 -17.50
N SER A 125 -6.69 -16.81 -16.35
CA SER A 125 -7.88 -17.66 -16.24
C SER A 125 -9.12 -17.06 -16.92
N ALA A 126 -9.19 -15.73 -17.05
CA ALA A 126 -10.25 -15.01 -17.75
C ALA A 126 -9.97 -14.84 -19.26
N GLY A 127 -8.89 -15.45 -19.78
CA GLY A 127 -8.55 -15.46 -21.20
C GLY A 127 -7.80 -14.21 -21.69
N TYR A 128 -7.18 -13.46 -20.78
CA TYR A 128 -6.32 -12.33 -21.15
C TYR A 128 -4.87 -12.77 -21.34
N PHE A 129 -4.17 -12.11 -22.25
CA PHE A 129 -2.75 -12.30 -22.56
C PHE A 129 -1.96 -11.02 -22.27
N PRO A 130 -0.75 -11.11 -21.70
CA PRO A 130 0.08 -9.95 -21.42
C PRO A 130 0.65 -9.37 -22.73
N CYS A 131 0.56 -8.05 -22.91
CA CYS A 131 1.25 -7.35 -23.99
C CYS A 131 2.75 -7.19 -23.68
N PRO A 132 3.63 -7.20 -24.70
CA PRO A 132 5.06 -6.98 -24.51
C PRO A 132 5.39 -5.66 -23.78
N PRO A 133 6.33 -5.66 -22.82
CA PRO A 133 6.64 -4.49 -21.98
C PRO A 133 7.23 -3.32 -22.76
N MET A 134 7.78 -3.54 -23.96
CA MET A 134 8.34 -2.48 -24.83
C MET A 134 7.30 -1.51 -25.43
N ILE A 135 6.01 -1.74 -25.16
CA ILE A 135 4.89 -0.91 -25.63
C ILE A 135 4.50 0.15 -24.59
N LEU A 136 4.91 -0.03 -23.33
CA LEU A 136 4.68 0.90 -22.22
C LEU A 136 5.87 1.86 -22.06
N LEU A 137 5.61 3.13 -21.71
CA LEU A 137 6.70 4.08 -21.41
C LEU A 137 7.55 3.56 -20.24
N THR A 138 8.85 3.81 -20.32
CA THR A 138 9.88 3.53 -19.29
C THR A 138 9.54 4.05 -17.89
N ASN A 139 8.60 4.99 -17.76
CA ASN A 139 8.13 5.55 -16.48
C ASN A 139 7.04 4.71 -15.79
N ARG A 140 6.57 3.60 -16.41
CA ARG A 140 5.51 2.74 -15.87
C ARG A 140 5.97 1.28 -15.73
N VAL A 141 7.11 1.08 -15.08
CA VAL A 141 7.70 -0.25 -14.79
C VAL A 141 6.77 -1.12 -13.94
N THR A 142 5.84 -0.52 -13.20
CA THR A 142 4.90 -1.23 -12.33
C THR A 142 3.54 -1.48 -12.97
N MET A 143 3.35 -1.19 -14.27
CA MET A 143 2.08 -1.45 -14.95
C MET A 143 2.27 -2.49 -16.05
N GLU A 144 1.33 -3.41 -16.13
CA GLU A 144 1.25 -4.43 -17.15
C GLU A 144 -0.09 -4.31 -17.86
N VAL A 145 -0.07 -4.37 -19.20
CA VAL A 145 -1.29 -4.33 -20.00
C VAL A 145 -1.61 -5.74 -20.46
N TRP A 146 -2.86 -6.13 -20.28
CA TRP A 146 -3.37 -7.43 -20.66
C TRP A 146 -4.56 -7.25 -21.60
N VAL A 147 -4.63 -8.04 -22.67
CA VAL A 147 -5.66 -7.95 -23.71
C VAL A 147 -6.26 -9.32 -24.01
N LYS A 148 -7.51 -9.36 -24.48
CA LYS A 148 -8.14 -10.63 -24.90
C LYS A 148 -7.70 -11.12 -26.27
N ASN A 149 -7.31 -10.19 -27.14
CA ASN A 149 -6.84 -10.51 -28.48
C ASN A 149 -5.49 -9.82 -28.68
N GLU A 150 -4.47 -10.64 -28.92
CA GLU A 150 -3.08 -10.22 -29.07
C GLU A 150 -2.89 -9.17 -30.16
N ALA A 151 -3.74 -9.18 -31.21
CA ALA A 151 -3.69 -8.19 -32.27
C ALA A 151 -3.88 -6.74 -31.76
N LEU A 152 -4.60 -6.54 -30.64
CA LEU A 152 -4.78 -5.20 -30.04
C LEU A 152 -3.48 -4.65 -29.46
N CYS A 153 -2.49 -5.49 -29.09
CA CYS A 153 -1.20 -4.98 -28.63
C CYS A 153 -0.43 -4.25 -29.75
N TYR A 154 -0.71 -4.56 -31.02
CA TYR A 154 -0.01 -4.00 -32.18
C TYR A 154 -0.77 -2.85 -32.88
N ASP A 155 -2.01 -2.60 -32.45
CA ASP A 155 -2.81 -1.48 -32.97
C ASP A 155 -2.19 -0.13 -32.53
N ARG A 156 -2.02 0.79 -33.49
CA ARG A 156 -1.42 2.11 -33.25
C ARG A 156 -2.26 2.96 -32.29
N ASP A 157 -3.57 2.84 -32.31
CA ASP A 157 -4.45 3.66 -31.47
C ASP A 157 -4.48 3.13 -30.03
N VAL A 158 -4.50 1.81 -29.87
CA VAL A 158 -4.37 1.15 -28.56
C VAL A 158 -3.01 1.44 -27.96
N ARG A 159 -1.94 1.35 -28.75
CA ARG A 159 -0.58 1.72 -28.33
C ARG A 159 -0.50 3.19 -27.91
N ARG A 160 -1.19 4.09 -28.61
CA ARG A 160 -1.25 5.52 -28.24
C ARG A 160 -1.98 5.71 -26.90
N ILE A 161 -3.09 5.02 -26.67
CA ILE A 161 -3.86 5.08 -25.40
C ILE A 161 -3.02 4.53 -24.24
N ILE A 162 -2.40 3.36 -24.42
CA ILE A 162 -1.50 2.75 -23.44
C ILE A 162 -0.32 3.68 -23.10
N SER A 163 0.28 4.29 -24.13
CA SER A 163 1.43 5.18 -23.97
C SER A 163 1.09 6.52 -23.30
N ARG A 164 -0.10 7.08 -23.53
CA ARG A 164 -0.52 8.34 -22.90
C ARG A 164 -1.10 8.13 -21.51
N GLY A 165 -1.43 6.89 -21.17
CA GLY A 165 -2.24 6.55 -20.01
C GLY A 165 -3.72 6.71 -20.37
N THR A 166 -4.52 5.73 -19.96
CA THR A 166 -5.97 5.89 -19.90
C THR A 166 -6.28 7.10 -19.01
N PRO A 167 -7.01 8.12 -19.48
CA PRO A 167 -7.68 9.02 -18.56
C PRO A 167 -8.62 8.16 -17.72
N ALA A 168 -8.53 8.33 -16.40
CA ALA A 168 -9.49 7.76 -15.47
C ALA A 168 -10.91 8.29 -15.75
#